data_AF-A0A850DGB3-F1
#
_entry.id   AF-A0A850DGB3-F1
#
_cell.length_a   1.000
_cell.length_b   1.000
_cell.length_c   1.000
_cell.angle_alpha   90.00
_cell.angle_beta   90.00
_cell.angle_gamma   90.00
#
_symmetry.space_group_name_H-M   'P 1'
#
loop_
_entity.id
_entity.type
_entity.pdbx_description
1 polymer ?
#
loop_
_entity_poly.entity_id
_entity_poly.type
_entity_poly.pdbx_seq_one_letter_code
_entity_poly.pdbx_strand_id
1 'polypeptide(L)'
;MPMIEYDSPASFRGQLQRGRGAAVHRTSTAPGAADAVYECVITDTRWDRQVDQRDSYLAGLIARLDLPLAPIQQHLLTYDGEDAEPVELASQVLALLPMVGRLDAAAVLRGYAIDGPHWSTALEAIGDSGAMKLPTIWDGLADDIIANRDDAQLAQAIWCDTEPWTTFAQSQPRVRRIIDELEASRSPGPARRDTRPEIVAIDNEDLIGLVAAGGSEGRWALEELGGRGDRIVFDFAEDPGLRNAAGWLPGIPQALRHLGPDALPRARTWIGSGDDTLVAFGERVVAEVGDRGDAPVLLAALHRAVVAGEWCAAEVPARGLGRLRIHEAASELMAAWEGTVHSLAREAFLDGLRGCAPHEAEAVMVEGLDDCEPTVQQRACEAAPDTAAVRSRLRELTADPLAPEVHEAANTKLQVLAIGPRASHPRSVT
;
A
#
# COMPACT_ATOMS: atom_id res chain seq x y z
N MET A 1 -4.44 -13.21 16.12
CA MET A 1 -4.94 -11.84 16.36
C MET A 1 -6.46 -11.92 16.44
N PRO A 2 -7.11 -11.27 17.42
CA PRO A 2 -8.56 -11.13 17.38
C PRO A 2 -8.94 -10.45 16.07
N MET A 3 -9.94 -11.00 15.38
CA MET A 3 -10.42 -10.45 14.12
C MET A 3 -11.03 -9.08 14.41
N ILE A 4 -10.44 -8.01 13.87
CA ILE A 4 -10.96 -6.65 14.01
C ILE A 4 -12.38 -6.65 13.46
N GLU A 5 -13.35 -6.31 14.30
CA GLU A 5 -14.75 -6.18 13.88
C GLU A 5 -14.92 -4.78 13.27
N TYR A 6 -15.19 -4.75 11.97
CA TYR A 6 -15.43 -3.51 11.23
C TYR A 6 -16.91 -3.15 11.29
N ASP A 7 -17.20 -1.89 11.60
CA ASP A 7 -18.53 -1.31 11.51
C ASP A 7 -19.01 -1.30 10.04
N SER A 8 -20.31 -1.10 9.88
CA SER A 8 -20.95 -0.98 8.57
C SER A 8 -20.19 0.01 7.66
N PRO A 9 -19.91 -0.34 6.39
CA PRO A 9 -19.23 0.53 5.42
C PRO A 9 -19.87 1.91 5.21
N ALA A 10 -21.16 2.05 5.52
CA ALA A 10 -21.90 3.32 5.39
C ALA A 10 -21.83 4.20 6.65
N SER A 11 -21.44 3.62 7.80
CA SER A 11 -21.31 4.36 9.05
C SER A 11 -20.04 5.23 9.00
N PHE A 12 -20.05 6.36 9.73
CA PHE A 12 -18.86 7.21 9.82
C PHE A 12 -17.65 6.44 10.37
N ARG A 13 -17.85 5.64 11.43
CA ARG A 13 -16.81 4.80 12.02
C ARG A 13 -16.32 3.73 11.06
N GLY A 14 -17.21 3.07 10.32
CA GLY A 14 -16.82 2.06 9.33
C GLY A 14 -16.05 2.62 8.14
N GLN A 15 -16.33 3.87 7.74
CA GLN A 15 -15.54 4.59 6.73
C GLN A 15 -14.15 4.94 7.26
N LEU A 16 -14.08 5.39 8.52
CA LEU A 16 -12.83 5.75 9.20
C LEU A 16 -11.92 4.53 9.41
N GLN A 17 -12.49 3.42 9.89
CA GLN A 17 -11.81 2.13 10.06
C GLN A 17 -11.30 1.55 8.74
N ARG A 18 -11.77 2.01 7.59
CA ARG A 18 -11.28 1.59 6.26
C ARG A 18 -10.32 2.61 5.65
N GLY A 19 -10.10 3.76 6.28
CA GLY A 19 -9.28 4.84 5.71
C GLY A 19 -9.91 5.50 4.48
N ARG A 20 -11.25 5.55 4.39
CA ARG A 20 -11.96 6.14 3.25
C ARG A 20 -12.06 7.66 3.35
N GLY A 21 -11.84 8.36 2.24
CA GLY A 21 -12.02 9.81 2.16
C GLY A 21 -13.44 10.29 2.51
N ALA A 22 -14.46 9.42 2.39
CA ALA A 22 -15.83 9.72 2.82
C ALA A 22 -15.92 10.09 4.31
N ALA A 23 -15.09 9.50 5.16
CA ALA A 23 -15.03 9.89 6.57
C ALA A 23 -14.46 11.31 6.71
N VAL A 24 -13.39 11.66 5.98
CA VAL A 24 -12.80 13.02 6.00
C VAL A 24 -13.86 14.08 5.71
N HIS A 25 -14.70 13.87 4.69
CA HIS A 25 -15.75 14.83 4.31
C HIS A 25 -16.84 15.00 5.38
N ARG A 26 -17.07 13.97 6.21
CA ARG A 26 -18.09 13.97 7.27
C ARG A 26 -17.56 14.39 8.62
N THR A 27 -16.23 14.37 8.83
CA THR A 27 -15.60 14.40 10.15
C THR A 27 -16.02 15.62 10.97
N SER A 28 -16.11 16.81 10.35
CA SER A 28 -16.49 18.06 11.05
C SER A 28 -17.94 18.08 11.54
N THR A 29 -18.79 17.16 11.09
CA THR A 29 -20.23 17.13 11.40
C THR A 29 -20.67 15.83 12.08
N ALA A 30 -19.82 14.80 12.07
CA ALA A 30 -20.15 13.50 12.65
C ALA A 30 -20.12 13.55 14.18
N PRO A 31 -21.21 13.17 14.87
CA PRO A 31 -21.20 13.03 16.32
C PRO A 31 -20.16 11.99 16.76
N GLY A 32 -19.39 12.30 17.80
CA GLY A 32 -18.35 11.39 18.32
C GLY A 32 -17.13 11.23 17.41
N ALA A 33 -16.89 12.16 16.47
CA ALA A 33 -15.77 12.06 15.54
C ALA A 33 -14.41 11.92 16.23
N ALA A 34 -14.19 12.68 17.32
CA ALA A 34 -12.95 12.61 18.09
C ALA A 34 -12.72 11.20 18.67
N ASP A 35 -13.73 10.63 19.33
CA ASP A 35 -13.63 9.32 19.94
C ASP A 35 -13.37 8.23 18.90
N ALA A 36 -14.04 8.30 17.75
CA ALA A 36 -13.82 7.35 16.65
C ALA A 36 -12.40 7.44 16.07
N VAL A 37 -11.82 8.65 15.97
CA VAL A 37 -10.43 8.84 15.52
C VAL A 37 -9.45 8.24 16.52
N TYR A 38 -9.61 8.54 17.81
CA TYR A 38 -8.75 7.93 18.84
C TYR A 38 -8.84 6.42 18.83
N GLU A 39 -10.05 5.87 18.70
CA GLU A 39 -10.26 4.44 18.67
C GLU A 39 -9.51 3.79 17.49
N CYS A 40 -9.58 4.38 16.28
CA CYS A 40 -8.86 3.84 15.13
C CYS A 40 -7.34 3.86 15.30
N VAL A 41 -6.81 4.89 15.98
CA VAL A 41 -5.38 5.00 16.31
C VAL A 41 -4.95 3.98 17.38
N ILE A 42 -5.76 3.83 18.43
CA ILE A 42 -5.45 3.02 19.60
C ILE A 42 -5.64 1.52 19.34
N THR A 43 -6.68 1.16 18.58
CA THR A 43 -7.02 -0.25 18.32
C THR A 43 -6.35 -0.81 17.07
N ASP A 44 -5.64 0.03 16.31
CA ASP A 44 -5.05 -0.26 15.00
C ASP A 44 -5.99 -1.04 14.08
N THR A 45 -6.80 -0.30 13.33
CA THR A 45 -7.80 -0.90 12.46
C THR A 45 -7.22 -1.47 11.17
N ARG A 46 -5.90 -1.35 10.90
CA ARG A 46 -5.28 -1.75 9.63
C ARG A 46 -5.54 -3.22 9.33
N TRP A 47 -5.90 -3.50 8.07
CA TRP A 47 -6.11 -4.89 7.65
C TRP A 47 -4.79 -5.65 7.53
N ASP A 48 -3.79 -4.98 6.97
CA ASP A 48 -2.41 -5.45 6.92
C ASP A 48 -1.46 -4.28 7.23
N ARG A 49 -0.94 -4.28 8.45
CA ARG A 49 -0.06 -3.23 8.96
C ARG A 49 1.23 -3.04 8.15
N GLN A 50 1.62 -4.04 7.34
CA GLN A 50 2.84 -3.95 6.52
C GLN A 50 2.67 -3.04 5.29
N VAL A 51 1.42 -2.82 4.86
CA VAL A 51 1.14 -2.15 3.57
C VAL A 51 0.09 -1.05 3.64
N ASP A 52 -0.65 -0.94 4.76
CA ASP A 52 -1.78 -0.03 4.92
C ASP A 52 -1.34 1.34 5.51
N GLN A 53 -1.53 2.42 4.73
CA GLN A 53 -0.97 3.75 5.02
C GLN A 53 -1.93 4.68 5.80
N ARG A 54 -2.58 4.14 6.83
CA ARG A 54 -3.55 4.88 7.66
C ARG A 54 -2.95 5.87 8.66
N ASP A 55 -1.66 5.79 8.94
CA ASP A 55 -0.96 6.68 9.86
C ASP A 55 -1.06 8.16 9.43
N SER A 56 -0.70 8.48 8.18
CA SER A 56 -0.78 9.83 7.60
C SER A 56 -2.23 10.35 7.57
N TYR A 57 -3.16 9.48 7.18
CA TYR A 57 -4.59 9.76 7.16
C TYR A 57 -5.15 10.12 8.56
N LEU A 58 -4.81 9.33 9.59
CA LEU A 58 -5.25 9.57 10.96
C LEU A 58 -4.54 10.79 11.59
N ALA A 59 -3.26 11.00 11.30
CA ALA A 59 -2.52 12.19 11.72
C ALA A 59 -3.15 13.47 11.14
N GLY A 60 -3.53 13.44 9.85
CA GLY A 60 -4.24 14.53 9.19
C GLY A 60 -5.60 14.83 9.84
N LEU A 61 -6.34 13.80 10.26
CA LEU A 61 -7.61 13.97 10.98
C LEU A 61 -7.42 14.56 12.39
N ILE A 62 -6.42 14.10 13.14
CA ILE A 62 -6.07 14.68 14.46
C ILE A 62 -5.72 16.15 14.33
N ALA A 63 -4.89 16.51 13.33
CA ALA A 63 -4.52 17.89 13.09
C ALA A 63 -5.71 18.75 12.64
N ARG A 64 -6.51 18.25 11.69
CA ARG A 64 -7.70 18.95 11.16
C ARG A 64 -8.75 19.25 12.24
N LEU A 65 -8.93 18.34 13.18
CA LEU A 65 -9.88 18.47 14.29
C LEU A 65 -9.28 19.14 15.53
N ASP A 66 -8.00 19.47 15.52
CA ASP A 66 -7.25 19.98 16.68
C ASP A 66 -7.42 19.10 17.93
N LEU A 67 -7.30 17.79 17.76
CA LEU A 67 -7.52 16.83 18.84
C LEU A 67 -6.35 16.86 19.86
N PRO A 68 -6.63 16.82 21.19
CA PRO A 68 -5.60 16.71 22.20
C PRO A 68 -4.89 15.34 22.17
N LEU A 69 -3.58 15.32 22.42
CA LEU A 69 -2.80 14.07 22.32
C LEU A 69 -2.86 13.19 23.59
N ALA A 70 -3.50 13.67 24.65
CA ALA A 70 -3.55 12.98 25.94
C ALA A 70 -4.11 11.54 25.85
N PRO A 71 -5.16 11.23 25.07
CA PRO A 71 -5.64 9.85 24.93
C PRO A 71 -4.60 8.91 24.29
N ILE A 72 -3.88 9.38 23.26
CA ILE A 72 -2.83 8.61 22.60
C ILE A 72 -1.64 8.41 23.56
N GLN A 73 -1.21 9.47 24.24
CA GLN A 73 -0.14 9.39 25.23
C GLN A 73 -0.51 8.42 26.38
N GLN A 74 -1.75 8.48 26.88
CA GLN A 74 -2.20 7.60 27.94
C GLN A 74 -2.18 6.14 27.49
N HIS A 75 -2.62 5.84 26.26
CA HIS A 75 -2.55 4.49 25.67
C HIS A 75 -1.12 3.97 25.68
N LEU A 76 -0.18 4.73 25.10
CA LEU A 76 1.24 4.36 25.04
C LEU A 76 1.83 4.03 26.41
N LEU A 77 1.49 4.82 27.44
CA LEU A 77 2.01 4.67 28.80
C LEU A 77 1.32 3.58 29.62
N THR A 78 0.09 3.20 29.27
CA THR A 78 -0.70 2.22 30.03
C THR A 78 -0.58 0.82 29.45
N TYR A 79 -0.31 0.69 28.15
CA TYR A 79 -0.10 -0.60 27.52
C TYR A 79 1.17 -1.27 28.07
N ASP A 80 1.00 -2.46 28.65
CA ASP A 80 2.03 -3.23 29.35
C ASP A 80 2.26 -4.62 28.75
N GLY A 81 1.75 -4.85 27.52
CA GLY A 81 1.97 -6.10 26.80
C GLY A 81 3.42 -6.26 26.33
N GLU A 82 3.80 -7.48 25.94
CA GLU A 82 5.15 -7.75 25.45
C GLU A 82 5.33 -7.28 23.98
N ASP A 83 4.27 -7.38 23.16
CA ASP A 83 4.30 -7.03 21.75
C ASP A 83 4.09 -5.53 21.53
N ALA A 84 4.90 -4.91 20.67
CA ALA A 84 4.74 -3.49 20.37
C ALA A 84 3.63 -3.17 19.36
N GLU A 85 2.99 -4.18 18.75
CA GLU A 85 1.99 -3.98 17.69
C GLU A 85 0.87 -3.00 18.11
N PRO A 86 0.28 -3.08 19.33
CA PRO A 86 -0.81 -2.18 19.72
C PRO A 86 -0.41 -0.71 19.90
N VAL A 87 0.88 -0.40 19.96
CA VAL A 87 1.41 0.97 20.10
C VAL A 87 2.09 1.50 18.83
N GLU A 88 2.19 0.65 17.80
CA GLU A 88 2.88 0.94 16.55
C GLU A 88 2.23 2.11 15.80
N LEU A 89 0.93 1.98 15.47
CA LEU A 89 0.19 3.02 14.75
C LEU A 89 0.13 4.34 15.52
N ALA A 90 -0.06 4.27 16.85
CA ALA A 90 -0.03 5.45 17.71
C ALA A 90 1.31 6.20 17.64
N SER A 91 2.42 5.46 17.58
CA SER A 91 3.76 6.02 17.44
C SER A 91 3.98 6.65 16.05
N GLN A 92 3.55 5.96 14.99
CA GLN A 92 3.60 6.46 13.59
C GLN A 92 2.82 7.76 13.43
N VAL A 93 1.59 7.81 13.97
CA VAL A 93 0.75 9.02 13.97
C VAL A 93 1.44 10.19 14.70
N LEU A 94 2.00 9.94 15.88
CA LEU A 94 2.73 10.99 16.62
C LEU A 94 3.97 11.48 15.87
N ALA A 95 4.64 10.62 15.09
CA ALA A 95 5.82 10.98 14.32
C ALA A 95 5.51 11.88 13.12
N LEU A 96 4.29 11.77 12.56
CA LEU A 96 3.84 12.57 11.42
C LEU A 96 3.26 13.94 11.81
N LEU A 97 2.65 14.05 12.99
CA LEU A 97 1.99 15.29 13.46
C LEU A 97 2.89 16.55 13.46
N PRO A 98 4.18 16.50 13.83
CA PRO A 98 5.06 17.66 13.73
C PRO A 98 5.19 18.22 12.31
N MET A 99 5.06 17.38 11.27
CA MET A 99 5.16 17.79 9.87
C MET A 99 4.03 18.72 9.44
N VAL A 100 2.86 18.62 10.11
CA VAL A 100 1.69 19.50 9.93
C VAL A 100 1.56 20.56 11.02
N GLY A 101 2.64 20.84 11.76
CA GLY A 101 2.71 21.93 12.72
C GLY A 101 2.26 21.58 14.15
N ARG A 102 1.91 20.32 14.43
CA ARG A 102 1.57 19.84 15.79
C ARG A 102 2.84 19.46 16.57
N LEU A 103 3.61 20.49 16.94
CA LEU A 103 4.90 20.33 17.63
C LEU A 103 4.77 19.77 19.07
N ASP A 104 3.58 19.82 19.66
CA ASP A 104 3.28 19.16 20.93
C ASP A 104 3.47 17.64 20.87
N ALA A 105 3.27 17.03 19.69
CA ALA A 105 3.51 15.61 19.47
C ALA A 105 4.99 15.23 19.58
N ALA A 106 5.91 16.14 19.23
CA ALA A 106 7.35 15.89 19.29
C ALA A 106 7.80 15.57 20.72
N ALA A 107 7.27 16.29 21.72
CA ALA A 107 7.60 16.06 23.13
C ALA A 107 7.07 14.70 23.63
N VAL A 108 5.85 14.34 23.23
CA VAL A 108 5.23 13.05 23.59
C VAL A 108 6.03 11.89 23.01
N LEU A 109 6.29 11.93 21.70
CA LEU A 109 7.03 10.89 20.99
C LEU A 109 8.46 10.74 21.51
N ARG A 110 9.17 11.86 21.68
CA ARG A 110 10.54 11.85 22.22
C ARG A 110 10.57 11.27 23.63
N GLY A 111 9.68 11.71 24.51
CA GLY A 111 9.60 11.17 25.87
C GLY A 111 9.35 9.65 25.87
N TYR A 112 8.47 9.17 25.00
CA TYR A 112 8.20 7.74 24.87
C TYR A 112 9.39 6.96 24.28
N ALA A 113 10.12 7.53 23.32
CA ALA A 113 11.34 6.92 22.79
C ALA A 113 12.48 6.84 23.83
N ILE A 114 12.47 7.68 24.87
CA ILE A 114 13.50 7.65 25.94
C ILE A 114 13.07 6.71 27.07
N ASP A 115 11.84 6.81 27.55
CA ASP A 115 11.39 6.17 28.80
C ASP A 115 10.28 5.12 28.63
N GLY A 116 9.69 5.01 27.44
CA GLY A 116 8.55 4.12 27.18
C GLY A 116 8.91 2.63 27.18
N PRO A 117 7.96 1.73 27.51
CA PRO A 117 8.17 0.29 27.48
C PRO A 117 8.53 -0.23 26.08
N HIS A 118 7.85 0.28 25.04
CA HIS A 118 8.12 -0.04 23.63
C HIS A 118 8.88 1.08 22.93
N TRP A 119 9.90 1.63 23.59
CA TRP A 119 10.70 2.76 23.11
C TRP A 119 11.26 2.57 21.69
N SER A 120 11.64 1.36 21.31
CA SER A 120 12.22 1.06 20.00
C SER A 120 11.21 1.31 18.87
N THR A 121 9.93 1.07 19.09
CA THR A 121 8.87 1.31 18.11
C THR A 121 8.64 2.81 17.86
N ALA A 122 8.75 3.64 18.89
CA ALA A 122 8.74 5.09 18.70
C ALA A 122 9.99 5.59 17.97
N LEU A 123 11.15 4.97 18.24
CA LEU A 123 12.38 5.28 17.54
C LEU A 123 12.33 4.90 16.04
N GLU A 124 11.76 3.73 15.72
CA GLU A 124 11.48 3.30 14.34
C GLU A 124 10.54 4.30 13.64
N ALA A 125 9.43 4.66 14.30
CA ALA A 125 8.50 5.67 13.75
C ALA A 125 9.18 7.03 13.48
N ILE A 126 10.16 7.45 14.29
CA ILE A 126 10.95 8.67 14.04
C ILE A 126 11.81 8.53 12.77
N GLY A 127 12.41 7.35 12.56
CA GLY A 127 13.22 7.04 11.38
C GLY A 127 12.37 7.02 10.11
N ASP A 128 11.28 6.25 10.13
CA ASP A 128 10.44 5.99 8.95
C ASP A 128 9.69 7.24 8.46
N SER A 129 9.24 8.09 9.39
CA SER A 129 8.52 9.34 9.06
C SER A 129 9.44 10.49 8.61
N GLY A 130 10.76 10.35 8.78
CA GLY A 130 11.71 11.44 8.59
C GLY A 130 11.70 12.50 9.70
N ALA A 131 11.00 12.25 10.82
CA ALA A 131 10.99 13.13 12.00
C ALA A 131 12.39 13.36 12.60
N MET A 132 13.36 12.50 12.29
CA MET A 132 14.78 12.72 12.60
C MET A 132 15.34 14.06 12.07
N LYS A 133 14.71 14.68 11.07
CA LYS A 133 15.12 16.00 10.54
C LYS A 133 14.72 17.16 11.46
N LEU A 134 13.92 16.90 12.48
CA LEU A 134 13.41 17.90 13.41
C LEU A 134 14.32 17.98 14.65
N PRO A 135 15.01 19.12 14.89
CA PRO A 135 15.93 19.25 16.03
C PRO A 135 15.27 18.97 17.38
N THR A 136 13.99 19.36 17.54
CA THR A 136 13.21 19.13 18.76
C THR A 136 13.01 17.66 19.10
N ILE A 137 13.11 16.77 18.11
CA ILE A 137 13.03 15.32 18.28
C ILE A 137 14.42 14.71 18.33
N TRP A 138 15.32 15.13 17.46
CA TRP A 138 16.57 14.43 17.17
C TRP A 138 17.75 14.82 18.05
N ASP A 139 17.90 16.10 18.40
CA ASP A 139 19.11 16.59 19.07
C ASP A 139 19.29 15.93 20.43
N GLY A 140 20.44 15.28 20.65
CA GLY A 140 20.76 14.54 21.89
C GLY A 140 19.96 13.25 22.11
N LEU A 141 19.05 12.86 21.20
CA LEU A 141 18.21 11.68 21.38
C LEU A 141 19.03 10.38 21.52
N ALA A 142 20.10 10.26 20.72
CA ALA A 142 20.99 9.10 20.77
C ALA A 142 21.63 8.93 22.15
N ASP A 143 22.10 10.03 22.75
CA ASP A 143 22.73 10.01 24.08
C ASP A 143 21.72 9.60 25.15
N ASP A 144 20.52 10.17 25.12
CA ASP A 144 19.43 9.88 26.07
C ASP A 144 19.02 8.39 26.02
N ILE A 145 18.87 7.83 24.81
CA ILE A 145 18.51 6.42 24.62
C ILE A 145 19.64 5.50 25.12
N ILE A 146 20.88 5.78 24.74
CA ILE A 146 22.02 4.91 25.08
C ILE A 146 22.32 4.96 26.59
N ALA A 147 22.16 6.12 27.22
CA ALA A 147 22.36 6.28 28.67
C ALA A 147 21.41 5.39 29.49
N ASN A 148 20.23 5.10 28.96
CA ASN A 148 19.18 4.36 29.66
C ASN A 148 19.05 2.89 29.24
N ARG A 149 19.95 2.36 28.39
CA ARG A 149 19.84 1.00 27.85
C ARG A 149 21.15 0.21 27.94
N ASP A 150 21.03 -1.07 28.24
CA ASP A 150 22.14 -2.02 28.17
C ASP A 150 22.36 -2.54 26.72
N ASP A 151 23.45 -3.30 26.51
CA ASP A 151 23.78 -3.81 25.18
C ASP A 151 22.77 -4.82 24.64
N ALA A 152 22.14 -5.61 25.52
CA ALA A 152 21.18 -6.62 25.12
C ALA A 152 19.88 -5.98 24.63
N GLN A 153 19.40 -4.94 25.33
CA GLN A 153 18.25 -4.14 24.92
C GLN A 153 18.49 -3.43 23.59
N LEU A 154 19.68 -2.85 23.40
CA LEU A 154 20.04 -2.21 22.13
C LEU A 154 20.15 -3.24 20.99
N ALA A 155 20.79 -4.39 21.22
CA ALA A 155 20.91 -5.45 20.22
C ALA A 155 19.55 -6.04 19.83
N GLN A 156 18.58 -6.11 20.75
CA GLN A 156 17.23 -6.55 20.45
C GLN A 156 16.49 -5.55 19.54
N ALA A 157 16.70 -4.24 19.74
CA ALA A 157 16.07 -3.19 18.95
C ALA A 157 16.75 -2.97 17.59
N ILE A 158 18.06 -3.26 17.49
CA ILE A 158 18.83 -3.18 16.24
C ILE A 158 18.64 -4.49 15.47
N TRP A 159 17.54 -4.60 14.73
CA TRP A 159 17.24 -5.81 13.96
C TRP A 159 17.64 -5.69 12.48
N CYS A 160 17.87 -4.49 11.94
CA CYS A 160 18.41 -4.30 10.58
C CYS A 160 19.21 -3.00 10.45
N ASP A 161 19.96 -2.89 9.34
CA ASP A 161 20.84 -1.75 9.05
C ASP A 161 20.06 -0.61 8.40
N THR A 162 19.09 -0.06 9.13
CA THR A 162 18.22 1.03 8.70
C THR A 162 18.32 2.23 9.63
N GLU A 163 17.76 3.37 9.20
CA GLU A 163 17.56 4.50 10.10
C GLU A 163 16.62 4.11 11.26
N PRO A 164 16.81 4.68 12.46
CA PRO A 164 17.81 5.69 12.83
C PRO A 164 19.19 5.13 13.23
N TRP A 165 19.35 3.80 13.24
CA TRP A 165 20.55 3.13 13.75
C TRP A 165 21.80 3.42 12.92
N THR A 166 21.64 3.51 11.60
CA THR A 166 22.72 3.89 10.68
C THR A 166 23.27 5.29 10.97
N THR A 167 22.41 6.25 11.32
CA THR A 167 22.86 7.58 11.74
C THR A 167 23.46 7.56 13.15
N PHE A 168 22.83 6.87 14.11
CA PHE A 168 23.37 6.76 15.47
C PHE A 168 24.77 6.14 15.48
N ALA A 169 25.03 5.12 14.66
CA ALA A 169 26.34 4.46 14.56
C ALA A 169 27.48 5.40 14.12
N GLN A 170 27.18 6.54 13.49
CA GLN A 170 28.20 7.51 13.06
C GLN A 170 28.77 8.31 14.24
N SER A 171 27.96 8.55 15.28
CA SER A 171 28.35 9.33 16.46
C SER A 171 28.48 8.50 17.73
N GLN A 172 27.93 7.27 17.74
CA GLN A 172 27.86 6.41 18.92
C GLN A 172 28.68 5.12 18.73
N PRO A 173 29.94 5.06 19.22
CA PRO A 173 30.80 3.89 19.08
C PRO A 173 30.19 2.60 19.65
N ARG A 174 29.35 2.72 20.68
CA ARG A 174 28.65 1.59 21.31
C ARG A 174 27.63 0.96 20.36
N VAL A 175 26.83 1.78 19.68
CA VAL A 175 25.87 1.31 18.66
C VAL A 175 26.61 0.69 17.49
N ARG A 176 27.68 1.34 16.99
CA ARG A 176 28.49 0.82 15.89
C ARG A 176 29.03 -0.58 16.20
N ARG A 177 29.59 -0.77 17.39
CA ARG A 177 30.09 -2.07 17.84
C ARG A 177 29.00 -3.14 17.85
N ILE A 178 27.81 -2.83 18.36
CA ILE A 178 26.69 -3.79 18.39
C ILE A 178 26.27 -4.19 16.98
N ILE A 179 26.17 -3.24 16.04
CA ILE A 179 25.90 -3.54 14.62
C ILE A 179 26.99 -4.46 14.05
N ASP A 180 28.27 -4.13 14.23
CA ASP A 180 29.38 -4.94 13.72
C ASP A 180 29.36 -6.37 14.33
N GLU A 181 29.01 -6.52 15.61
CA GLU A 181 28.86 -7.81 16.28
C GLU A 181 27.66 -8.61 15.74
N LEU A 182 26.52 -7.96 15.49
CA LEU A 182 25.34 -8.58 14.89
C LEU A 182 25.61 -9.01 13.44
N GLU A 183 26.22 -8.16 12.63
CA GLU A 183 26.67 -8.47 11.27
C GLU A 183 27.63 -9.67 11.26
N ALA A 184 28.61 -9.71 12.18
CA ALA A 184 29.54 -10.84 12.30
C ALA A 184 28.86 -12.13 12.77
N SER A 185 27.80 -12.04 13.57
CA SER A 185 27.02 -13.18 14.06
C SER A 185 26.06 -13.74 13.00
N ARG A 186 25.63 -12.90 12.06
CA ARG A 186 24.87 -13.33 10.89
C ARG A 186 25.83 -14.10 9.99
N SER A 187 25.63 -15.42 9.89
CA SER A 187 26.23 -16.19 8.80
C SER A 187 25.97 -15.40 7.52
N PRO A 188 27.00 -15.06 6.71
CA PRO A 188 26.76 -14.40 5.46
C PRO A 188 25.79 -15.27 4.67
N GLY A 189 24.54 -14.80 4.54
CA GLY A 189 23.64 -15.34 3.56
C GLY A 189 24.38 -15.30 2.21
N PRO A 190 24.11 -16.23 1.28
CA PRO A 190 24.70 -16.13 -0.04
C PRO A 190 24.47 -14.70 -0.52
N ALA A 191 25.56 -13.99 -0.84
CA ALA A 191 25.48 -12.61 -1.27
C ALA A 191 24.37 -12.53 -2.33
N ARG A 192 23.42 -11.61 -2.15
CA ARG A 192 22.44 -11.29 -3.20
C ARG A 192 23.24 -10.78 -4.41
N ARG A 193 23.73 -11.69 -5.24
CA ARG A 193 24.14 -11.36 -6.59
C ARG A 193 22.86 -10.93 -7.28
N ASP A 194 22.89 -9.75 -7.85
CA ASP A 194 21.95 -9.44 -8.92
C ASP A 194 22.34 -10.35 -10.09
N THR A 195 21.75 -11.55 -10.13
CA THR A 195 21.97 -12.56 -11.18
C THR A 195 21.18 -12.21 -12.44
N ARG A 196 20.35 -11.16 -12.41
CA ARG A 196 19.50 -10.75 -13.53
C ARG A 196 20.31 -10.43 -14.80
N PRO A 197 21.47 -9.73 -14.74
CA PRO A 197 22.32 -9.52 -15.91
C PRO A 197 22.95 -10.81 -16.45
N GLU A 198 23.24 -11.77 -15.57
CA GLU A 198 23.83 -13.07 -15.97
C GLU A 198 22.76 -13.93 -16.67
N ILE A 199 21.53 -13.96 -16.15
CA ILE A 199 20.39 -14.71 -16.72
C ILE A 199 20.06 -14.30 -18.15
N VAL A 200 20.15 -13.01 -18.47
CA VAL A 200 19.89 -12.51 -19.84
C VAL A 200 20.90 -13.07 -20.86
N ALA A 201 22.11 -13.43 -20.42
CA ALA A 201 23.14 -14.00 -21.30
C ALA A 201 23.06 -15.53 -21.46
N ILE A 202 22.26 -16.20 -20.63
CA ILE A 202 22.07 -17.66 -20.65
C ILE A 202 21.17 -18.03 -21.84
N ASP A 203 21.43 -19.16 -22.51
CA ASP A 203 20.58 -19.65 -23.60
C ASP A 203 19.29 -20.31 -23.08
N ASN A 204 18.34 -20.60 -23.96
CA ASN A 204 17.04 -21.13 -23.50
C ASN A 204 17.14 -22.53 -22.89
N GLU A 205 18.10 -23.37 -23.29
CA GLU A 205 18.24 -24.74 -22.78
C GLU A 205 18.69 -24.71 -21.31
N ASP A 206 19.68 -23.88 -21.01
CA ASP A 206 20.15 -23.68 -19.64
C ASP A 206 19.08 -22.99 -18.77
N LEU A 207 18.32 -22.03 -19.32
CA LEU A 207 17.18 -21.41 -18.60
C LEU A 207 16.12 -22.45 -18.23
N ILE A 208 15.81 -23.38 -19.13
CA ILE A 208 14.87 -24.49 -18.87
C ILE A 208 15.39 -25.37 -17.72
N GLY A 209 16.69 -25.66 -17.71
CA GLY A 209 17.35 -26.37 -16.61
C GLY A 209 17.19 -25.66 -15.26
N LEU A 210 17.35 -24.33 -15.24
CA LEU A 210 17.16 -23.51 -14.04
C LEU A 210 15.71 -23.52 -13.54
N VAL A 211 14.72 -23.45 -14.44
CA VAL A 211 13.31 -23.54 -14.05
C VAL A 211 13.02 -24.89 -13.39
N ALA A 212 13.52 -25.99 -13.97
CA ALA A 212 13.32 -27.34 -13.42
C ALA A 212 14.03 -27.54 -12.07
N ALA A 213 15.16 -26.87 -11.85
CA ALA A 213 15.87 -26.90 -10.56
C ALA A 213 15.15 -26.10 -9.45
N GLY A 214 14.30 -25.14 -9.82
CA GLY A 214 13.53 -24.31 -8.91
C GLY A 214 14.36 -23.20 -8.23
N GLY A 215 13.81 -22.65 -7.14
CA GLY A 215 14.45 -21.56 -6.38
C GLY A 215 14.33 -20.18 -7.05
N SER A 216 15.12 -19.21 -6.56
CA SER A 216 15.08 -17.83 -7.06
C SER A 216 15.59 -17.71 -8.50
N GLU A 217 16.59 -18.51 -8.88
CA GLU A 217 17.11 -18.55 -10.25
C GLU A 217 16.09 -19.11 -11.23
N GLY A 218 15.37 -20.18 -10.86
CA GLY A 218 14.28 -20.71 -11.67
C GLY A 218 13.16 -19.70 -11.90
N ARG A 219 12.79 -18.91 -10.89
CA ARG A 219 11.82 -17.81 -11.07
C ARG A 219 12.28 -16.81 -12.14
N TRP A 220 13.53 -16.33 -12.06
CA TRP A 220 14.04 -15.34 -13.00
C TRP A 220 14.24 -15.90 -14.40
N ALA A 221 14.67 -17.16 -14.51
CA ALA A 221 14.78 -17.85 -15.78
C ALA A 221 13.42 -17.98 -16.48
N LEU A 222 12.36 -18.24 -15.71
CA LEU A 222 10.99 -18.28 -16.21
C LEU A 222 10.50 -16.92 -16.71
N GLU A 223 10.78 -15.85 -15.97
CA GLU A 223 10.48 -14.48 -16.38
C GLU A 223 11.20 -14.14 -17.71
N GLU A 224 12.48 -14.50 -17.84
CA GLU A 224 13.28 -14.28 -19.05
C GLU A 224 12.78 -15.09 -20.25
N LEU A 225 12.44 -16.37 -20.08
CA LEU A 225 11.84 -17.18 -21.14
C LEU A 225 10.55 -16.56 -21.67
N GLY A 226 9.69 -16.05 -20.77
CA GLY A 226 8.51 -15.28 -21.15
C GLY A 226 8.87 -14.01 -21.92
N GLY A 227 9.87 -13.26 -21.44
CA GLY A 227 10.41 -12.07 -22.12
C GLY A 227 10.92 -12.34 -23.54
N ARG A 228 11.45 -13.53 -23.79
CA ARG A 228 11.90 -14.01 -25.10
C ARG A 228 10.78 -14.56 -25.99
N GLY A 229 9.55 -14.66 -25.47
CA GLY A 229 8.42 -15.21 -26.20
C GLY A 229 8.41 -16.74 -26.27
N ASP A 230 9.16 -17.43 -25.41
CA ASP A 230 9.23 -18.89 -25.44
C ASP A 230 7.94 -19.51 -24.88
N ARG A 231 7.34 -20.42 -25.67
CA ARG A 231 6.05 -21.05 -25.36
C ARG A 231 6.17 -22.21 -24.38
N ILE A 232 7.38 -22.66 -24.05
CA ILE A 232 7.60 -23.67 -23.00
C ILE A 232 7.08 -23.20 -21.64
N VAL A 233 6.91 -21.89 -21.44
CA VAL A 233 6.25 -21.29 -20.28
C VAL A 233 4.85 -21.89 -20.03
N PHE A 234 4.12 -22.28 -21.08
CA PHE A 234 2.81 -22.93 -20.92
C PHE A 234 2.94 -24.32 -20.30
N ASP A 235 3.94 -25.09 -20.74
CA ASP A 235 4.18 -26.44 -20.21
C ASP A 235 4.62 -26.37 -18.74
N PHE A 236 5.42 -25.35 -18.38
CA PHE A 236 5.78 -25.10 -16.98
C PHE A 236 4.59 -24.67 -16.10
N ALA A 237 3.66 -23.87 -16.64
CA ALA A 237 2.43 -23.53 -15.91
C ALA A 237 1.57 -24.79 -15.65
N GLU A 238 1.54 -25.70 -16.62
CA GLU A 238 0.75 -26.93 -16.59
C GLU A 238 1.37 -28.04 -15.75
N ASP A 239 2.67 -27.96 -15.41
CA ASP A 239 3.35 -28.96 -14.61
C ASP A 239 3.06 -28.77 -13.11
N PRO A 240 2.28 -29.67 -12.47
CA PRO A 240 2.04 -29.59 -11.04
C PRO A 240 3.29 -29.87 -10.20
N GLY A 241 4.31 -30.54 -10.76
CA GLY A 241 5.56 -30.88 -10.08
C GLY A 241 6.46 -29.67 -9.81
N LEU A 242 6.25 -28.55 -10.51
CA LEU A 242 6.99 -27.31 -10.32
C LEU A 242 6.34 -26.36 -9.30
N ARG A 243 5.12 -26.67 -8.85
CA ARG A 243 4.37 -25.81 -7.93
C ARG A 243 4.90 -25.93 -6.51
N ASN A 244 4.91 -24.81 -5.78
CA ASN A 244 5.21 -24.77 -4.36
C ASN A 244 4.05 -25.36 -3.52
N ALA A 245 4.23 -25.41 -2.20
CA ALA A 245 3.22 -25.96 -1.28
C ALA A 245 1.86 -25.22 -1.31
N ALA A 246 1.83 -23.97 -1.80
CA ALA A 246 0.60 -23.20 -1.99
C ALA A 246 -0.03 -23.44 -3.37
N GLY A 247 0.49 -24.38 -4.16
CA GLY A 247 0.03 -24.65 -5.53
C GLY A 247 0.56 -23.65 -6.57
N TRP A 248 1.46 -22.74 -6.22
CA TRP A 248 1.92 -21.66 -7.10
C TRP A 248 3.31 -21.91 -7.69
N LEU A 249 3.54 -21.47 -8.92
CA LEU A 249 4.87 -21.38 -9.52
C LEU A 249 5.30 -19.90 -9.63
N PRO A 250 6.23 -19.43 -8.77
CA PRO A 250 6.73 -18.06 -8.83
C PRO A 250 7.33 -17.72 -10.20
N GLY A 251 6.99 -16.55 -10.75
CA GLY A 251 7.48 -16.09 -12.06
C GLY A 251 6.49 -16.32 -13.21
N ILE A 252 5.59 -17.32 -13.13
CA ILE A 252 4.59 -17.58 -14.19
C ILE A 252 3.74 -16.34 -14.53
N PRO A 253 3.17 -15.59 -13.56
CA PRO A 253 2.35 -14.42 -13.90
C PRO A 253 3.09 -13.38 -14.75
N GLN A 254 4.37 -13.15 -14.46
CA GLN A 254 5.20 -12.19 -15.18
C GLN A 254 5.61 -12.73 -16.55
N ALA A 255 5.95 -14.03 -16.64
CA ALA A 255 6.25 -14.68 -17.91
C ALA A 255 5.03 -14.65 -18.87
N LEU A 256 3.83 -14.97 -18.36
CA LEU A 256 2.59 -14.89 -19.13
C LEU A 256 2.26 -13.46 -19.57
N ARG A 257 2.52 -12.46 -18.70
CA ARG A 257 2.38 -11.05 -19.08
C ARG A 257 3.30 -10.67 -20.24
N HIS A 258 4.54 -11.16 -20.26
CA HIS A 258 5.45 -10.94 -21.39
C HIS A 258 4.95 -11.58 -22.69
N LEU A 259 4.37 -12.79 -22.61
CA LEU A 259 3.74 -13.43 -23.77
C LEU A 259 2.50 -12.66 -24.26
N GLY A 260 1.80 -11.97 -23.36
CA GLY A 260 0.68 -11.09 -23.71
C GLY A 260 -0.41 -11.83 -24.49
N PRO A 261 -0.89 -11.31 -25.64
CA PRO A 261 -1.98 -11.93 -26.40
C PRO A 261 -1.71 -13.37 -26.86
N ASP A 262 -0.45 -13.78 -27.01
CA ASP A 262 -0.09 -15.16 -27.40
C ASP A 262 -0.51 -16.19 -26.34
N ALA A 263 -0.69 -15.76 -25.09
CA ALA A 263 -1.16 -16.61 -24.00
C ALA A 263 -2.69 -16.87 -24.02
N LEU A 264 -3.47 -16.08 -24.77
CA LEU A 264 -4.94 -16.14 -24.72
C LEU A 264 -5.54 -17.51 -25.06
N PRO A 265 -5.12 -18.21 -26.14
CA PRO A 265 -5.70 -19.52 -26.46
C PRO A 265 -5.52 -20.53 -25.32
N ARG A 266 -4.35 -20.48 -24.67
CA ARG A 266 -4.04 -21.39 -23.57
C ARG A 266 -4.77 -21.00 -22.29
N ALA A 267 -4.78 -19.72 -21.95
CA ALA A 267 -5.53 -19.18 -20.81
C ALA A 267 -7.03 -19.55 -20.85
N ARG A 268 -7.66 -19.46 -22.03
CA ARG A 268 -9.07 -19.86 -22.21
C ARG A 268 -9.31 -21.36 -22.00
N THR A 269 -8.31 -22.18 -22.27
CA THR A 269 -8.36 -23.63 -21.98
C THR A 269 -8.25 -23.86 -20.47
N TRP A 270 -7.34 -23.14 -19.80
CA TRP A 270 -7.13 -23.24 -18.36
C TRP A 270 -8.34 -22.85 -17.52
N ILE A 271 -9.09 -21.83 -17.92
CA ILE A 271 -10.31 -21.39 -17.22
C ILE A 271 -11.34 -22.53 -17.05
N GLY A 272 -11.39 -23.47 -18.00
CA GLY A 272 -12.30 -24.63 -17.95
C GLY A 272 -11.68 -25.92 -17.39
N SER A 273 -10.43 -25.87 -16.90
CA SER A 273 -9.66 -27.08 -16.58
C SER A 273 -10.06 -27.76 -15.26
N GLY A 274 -10.64 -27.02 -14.32
CA GLY A 274 -10.89 -27.49 -12.95
C GLY A 274 -9.65 -27.47 -12.03
N ASP A 275 -8.52 -26.95 -12.51
CA ASP A 275 -7.32 -26.70 -11.70
C ASP A 275 -7.29 -25.23 -11.26
N ASP A 276 -7.49 -24.97 -9.97
CA ASP A 276 -7.63 -23.62 -9.42
C ASP A 276 -6.42 -22.70 -9.74
N THR A 277 -5.22 -23.27 -9.82
CA THR A 277 -4.01 -22.49 -10.14
C THR A 277 -4.02 -22.07 -11.60
N LEU A 278 -4.31 -23.01 -12.50
CA LEU A 278 -4.42 -22.72 -13.94
C LEU A 278 -5.58 -21.77 -14.22
N VAL A 279 -6.72 -21.93 -13.53
CA VAL A 279 -7.85 -21.00 -13.60
C VAL A 279 -7.40 -19.59 -13.21
N ALA A 280 -6.70 -19.42 -12.09
CA ALA A 280 -6.20 -18.11 -11.66
C ALA A 280 -5.20 -17.49 -12.66
N PHE A 281 -4.32 -18.29 -13.28
CA PHE A 281 -3.46 -17.81 -14.36
C PHE A 281 -4.25 -17.39 -15.60
N GLY A 282 -5.23 -18.20 -16.00
CA GLY A 282 -6.09 -17.91 -17.14
C GLY A 282 -6.90 -16.63 -16.94
N GLU A 283 -7.50 -16.46 -15.76
CA GLU A 283 -8.23 -15.26 -15.35
C GLU A 283 -7.35 -14.00 -15.41
N ARG A 284 -6.09 -14.10 -14.96
CA ARG A 284 -5.13 -13.00 -15.07
C ARG A 284 -4.82 -12.63 -16.52
N VAL A 285 -4.55 -13.62 -17.37
CA VAL A 285 -4.25 -13.36 -18.79
C VAL A 285 -5.44 -12.70 -19.48
N VAL A 286 -6.67 -13.21 -19.28
CA VAL A 286 -7.84 -12.58 -19.93
C VAL A 286 -8.18 -11.21 -19.34
N ALA A 287 -7.91 -10.97 -18.05
CA ALA A 287 -8.02 -9.65 -17.46
C ALA A 287 -7.06 -8.64 -18.12
N GLU A 288 -5.81 -9.02 -18.34
CA GLU A 288 -4.77 -8.13 -18.88
C GLU A 288 -4.91 -7.91 -20.40
N VAL A 289 -5.15 -8.96 -21.18
CA VAL A 289 -5.09 -8.90 -22.67
C VAL A 289 -6.31 -9.48 -23.39
N GLY A 290 -7.29 -10.04 -22.67
CA GLY A 290 -8.51 -10.60 -23.26
C GLY A 290 -9.43 -9.58 -23.91
N ASP A 291 -10.56 -10.06 -24.41
CA ASP A 291 -11.60 -9.27 -25.07
C ASP A 291 -12.95 -9.36 -24.33
N ARG A 292 -13.98 -8.69 -24.85
CA ARG A 292 -15.31 -8.64 -24.20
C ARG A 292 -15.96 -10.02 -24.07
N GLY A 293 -15.56 -11.01 -24.86
CA GLY A 293 -16.02 -12.40 -24.74
C GLY A 293 -15.57 -13.07 -23.44
N ASP A 294 -14.50 -12.58 -22.81
CA ASP A 294 -13.98 -13.10 -21.54
C ASP A 294 -14.71 -12.49 -20.30
N ALA A 295 -15.64 -11.55 -20.52
CA ALA A 295 -16.35 -10.86 -19.45
C ALA A 295 -17.08 -11.78 -18.45
N PRO A 296 -17.79 -12.85 -18.86
CA PRO A 296 -18.47 -13.75 -17.91
C PRO A 296 -17.51 -14.39 -16.90
N VAL A 297 -16.28 -14.70 -17.32
CA VAL A 297 -15.24 -15.29 -16.46
C VAL A 297 -14.80 -14.27 -15.41
N LEU A 298 -14.51 -13.04 -15.84
CA LEU A 298 -14.05 -11.98 -14.93
C LEU A 298 -15.13 -11.52 -13.96
N LEU A 299 -16.40 -11.45 -14.40
CA LEU A 299 -17.53 -11.19 -13.50
C LEU A 299 -17.65 -12.27 -12.43
N ALA A 300 -17.55 -13.55 -12.82
CA ALA A 300 -17.58 -14.64 -11.86
C ALA A 300 -16.38 -14.61 -10.90
N ALA A 301 -15.18 -14.27 -11.39
CA ALA A 301 -13.98 -14.14 -10.58
C ALA A 301 -14.09 -13.01 -9.56
N LEU A 302 -14.52 -11.81 -9.98
CA LEU A 302 -14.78 -10.68 -9.09
C LEU A 302 -15.79 -11.07 -8.00
N HIS A 303 -16.91 -11.67 -8.40
CA HIS A 303 -17.96 -12.05 -7.46
C HIS A 303 -17.49 -13.05 -6.40
N ARG A 304 -16.79 -14.11 -6.84
CA ARG A 304 -16.23 -15.10 -5.90
C ARG A 304 -15.28 -14.45 -4.90
N ALA A 305 -14.34 -13.62 -5.38
CA ALA A 305 -13.35 -12.99 -4.53
C ALA A 305 -13.98 -12.00 -3.53
N VAL A 306 -14.93 -11.17 -3.97
CA VAL A 306 -15.63 -10.20 -3.11
C VAL A 306 -16.47 -10.91 -2.05
N VAL A 307 -17.24 -11.94 -2.42
CA VAL A 307 -18.05 -12.72 -1.47
C VAL A 307 -17.18 -13.46 -0.45
N ALA A 308 -16.02 -13.96 -0.86
CA ALA A 308 -15.07 -14.63 0.02
C ALA A 308 -14.25 -13.66 0.90
N GLY A 309 -14.30 -12.35 0.63
CA GLY A 309 -13.43 -11.36 1.28
C GLY A 309 -11.95 -11.47 0.87
N GLU A 310 -11.68 -12.13 -0.25
CA GLU A 310 -10.33 -12.31 -0.83
C GLU A 310 -9.96 -11.08 -1.66
N TRP A 311 -9.76 -9.94 -0.98
CA TRP A 311 -9.62 -8.63 -1.64
C TRP A 311 -8.48 -8.56 -2.66
N CYS A 312 -7.33 -9.18 -2.38
CA CYS A 312 -6.21 -9.24 -3.32
C CYS A 312 -6.58 -9.99 -4.62
N ALA A 313 -7.41 -11.04 -4.51
CA ALA A 313 -7.85 -11.81 -5.67
C ALA A 313 -8.87 -11.04 -6.52
N ALA A 314 -9.60 -10.08 -5.94
CA ALA A 314 -10.57 -9.25 -6.62
C ALA A 314 -9.94 -8.15 -7.51
N GLU A 315 -8.68 -7.78 -7.28
CA GLU A 315 -8.03 -6.66 -7.98
C GLU A 315 -7.88 -6.89 -9.49
N VAL A 316 -7.39 -8.07 -9.86
CA VAL A 316 -7.14 -8.45 -11.25
C VAL A 316 -8.44 -8.44 -12.08
N PRO A 317 -9.52 -9.15 -11.68
CA PRO A 317 -10.77 -9.07 -12.43
C PRO A 317 -11.40 -7.67 -12.41
N ALA A 318 -11.26 -6.89 -11.32
CA ALA A 318 -11.75 -5.51 -11.28
C ALA A 318 -11.12 -4.62 -12.38
N ARG A 319 -9.78 -4.62 -12.47
CA ARG A 319 -9.06 -3.88 -13.53
C ARG A 319 -9.41 -4.41 -14.92
N GLY A 320 -9.52 -5.73 -15.08
CA GLY A 320 -9.89 -6.37 -16.35
C GLY A 320 -11.27 -5.95 -16.84
N LEU A 321 -12.27 -5.94 -15.97
CA LEU A 321 -13.64 -5.51 -16.27
C LEU A 321 -13.68 -4.02 -16.66
N GLY A 322 -12.92 -3.17 -15.97
CA GLY A 322 -12.76 -1.76 -16.33
C GLY A 322 -12.14 -1.57 -17.71
N ARG A 323 -11.03 -2.25 -18.00
CA ARG A 323 -10.37 -2.23 -19.32
C ARG A 323 -11.32 -2.64 -20.44
N LEU A 324 -12.13 -3.68 -20.20
CA LEU A 324 -13.11 -4.21 -21.15
C LEU A 324 -14.42 -3.42 -21.22
N ARG A 325 -14.63 -2.45 -20.30
CA ARG A 325 -15.82 -1.60 -20.18
C ARG A 325 -17.11 -2.41 -19.98
N ILE A 326 -17.10 -3.29 -18.98
CA ILE A 326 -18.22 -4.18 -18.66
C ILE A 326 -19.13 -3.51 -17.62
N HIS A 327 -20.15 -2.80 -18.08
CA HIS A 327 -21.07 -2.02 -17.24
C HIS A 327 -21.77 -2.85 -16.16
N GLU A 328 -21.97 -4.15 -16.39
CA GLU A 328 -22.58 -5.09 -15.45
C GLU A 328 -21.81 -5.21 -14.13
N ALA A 329 -20.50 -4.92 -14.14
CA ALA A 329 -19.65 -4.97 -12.96
C ALA A 329 -19.82 -3.76 -12.02
N ALA A 330 -20.45 -2.68 -12.47
CA ALA A 330 -20.41 -1.39 -11.76
C ALA A 330 -20.95 -1.46 -10.32
N SER A 331 -22.08 -2.14 -10.11
CA SER A 331 -22.68 -2.24 -8.77
C SER A 331 -21.80 -3.03 -7.80
N GLU A 332 -21.17 -4.09 -8.26
CA GLU A 332 -20.31 -4.93 -7.42
C GLU A 332 -18.98 -4.24 -7.12
N LEU A 333 -18.42 -3.53 -8.10
CA LEU A 333 -17.22 -2.71 -7.90
C LEU A 333 -17.47 -1.55 -6.91
N MET A 334 -18.66 -0.93 -6.96
CA MET A 334 -19.03 0.08 -5.96
C MET A 334 -19.15 -0.52 -4.56
N ALA A 335 -19.81 -1.68 -4.43
CA ALA A 335 -19.90 -2.38 -3.15
C ALA A 335 -18.52 -2.80 -2.63
N ALA A 336 -17.62 -3.23 -3.51
CA ALA A 336 -16.23 -3.58 -3.17
C ALA A 336 -15.43 -2.35 -2.73
N TRP A 337 -15.52 -1.22 -3.45
CA TRP A 337 -14.94 0.07 -3.04
C TRP A 337 -15.40 0.47 -1.64
N GLU A 338 -16.71 0.38 -1.39
CA GLU A 338 -17.26 0.79 -0.10
C GLU A 338 -16.86 -0.15 1.04
N GLY A 339 -16.90 -1.47 0.77
CA GLY A 339 -16.84 -2.52 1.78
C GLY A 339 -15.44 -3.05 2.09
N THR A 340 -14.49 -2.92 1.17
CA THR A 340 -13.14 -3.50 1.34
C THR A 340 -12.45 -2.97 2.58
N VAL A 341 -11.86 -3.89 3.35
CA VAL A 341 -10.97 -3.56 4.46
C VAL A 341 -9.51 -3.53 4.02
N HIS A 342 -9.21 -4.11 2.85
CA HIS A 342 -7.91 -4.01 2.20
C HIS A 342 -7.86 -2.70 1.40
N SER A 343 -7.15 -1.72 1.95
CA SER A 343 -7.07 -0.37 1.41
C SER A 343 -6.42 -0.32 0.03
N LEU A 344 -5.30 -1.02 -0.20
CA LEU A 344 -4.62 -1.08 -1.51
C LEU A 344 -5.52 -1.58 -2.65
N ALA A 345 -6.43 -2.53 -2.37
CA ALA A 345 -7.35 -3.06 -3.38
C ALA A 345 -8.31 -1.99 -3.92
N ARG A 346 -8.52 -0.87 -3.19
CA ARG A 346 -9.34 0.24 -3.67
C ARG A 346 -8.82 0.87 -4.95
N GLU A 347 -7.50 0.87 -5.21
CA GLU A 347 -6.96 1.35 -6.49
C GLU A 347 -7.54 0.55 -7.66
N ALA A 348 -7.59 -0.78 -7.53
CA ALA A 348 -8.11 -1.65 -8.56
C ALA A 348 -9.62 -1.51 -8.76
N PHE A 349 -10.39 -1.32 -7.67
CA PHE A 349 -11.84 -1.06 -7.77
C PHE A 349 -12.14 0.29 -8.40
N LEU A 350 -11.35 1.32 -8.07
CA LEU A 350 -11.44 2.63 -8.68
C LEU A 350 -11.14 2.57 -10.18
N ASP A 351 -10.06 1.90 -10.59
CA ASP A 351 -9.73 1.68 -12.00
C ASP A 351 -10.81 0.88 -12.75
N GLY A 352 -11.37 -0.14 -12.09
CA GLY A 352 -12.51 -0.90 -12.60
C GLY A 352 -13.73 0.00 -12.86
N LEU A 353 -14.13 0.79 -11.86
CA LEU A 353 -15.28 1.69 -11.94
C LEU A 353 -15.12 2.74 -13.04
N ARG A 354 -13.93 3.34 -13.19
CA ARG A 354 -13.64 4.31 -14.27
C ARG A 354 -13.97 3.76 -15.65
N GLY A 355 -13.69 2.48 -15.87
CA GLY A 355 -13.91 1.83 -17.16
C GLY A 355 -15.35 1.34 -17.35
N CYS A 356 -15.95 0.79 -16.30
CA CYS A 356 -17.30 0.21 -16.34
C CYS A 356 -18.42 1.27 -16.28
N ALA A 357 -18.23 2.32 -15.48
CA ALA A 357 -19.24 3.29 -15.10
C ALA A 357 -18.61 4.67 -14.82
N PRO A 358 -18.14 5.39 -15.86
CA PRO A 358 -17.33 6.60 -15.69
C PRO A 358 -18.03 7.74 -14.94
N HIS A 359 -19.34 7.89 -15.09
CA HIS A 359 -20.11 8.94 -14.42
C HIS A 359 -20.31 8.63 -12.94
N GLU A 360 -20.61 7.38 -12.61
CA GLU A 360 -20.70 6.90 -11.24
C GLU A 360 -19.34 6.99 -10.52
N ALA A 361 -18.25 6.76 -11.26
CA ALA A 361 -16.89 6.88 -10.74
C ALA A 361 -16.51 8.32 -10.34
N GLU A 362 -17.17 9.37 -10.85
CA GLU A 362 -16.81 10.76 -10.53
C GLU A 362 -16.92 11.06 -9.03
N ALA A 363 -17.96 10.56 -8.36
CA ALA A 363 -18.14 10.76 -6.92
C ALA A 363 -17.04 10.04 -6.12
N VAL A 364 -16.69 8.83 -6.56
CA VAL A 364 -15.63 8.01 -5.97
C VAL A 364 -14.26 8.66 -6.16
N MET A 365 -14.03 9.32 -7.30
CA MET A 365 -12.80 10.07 -7.55
C MET A 365 -12.66 11.29 -6.64
N VAL A 366 -13.76 11.99 -6.34
CA VAL A 366 -13.72 13.10 -5.39
C VAL A 366 -13.43 12.58 -3.99
N GLU A 367 -14.04 11.46 -3.60
CA GLU A 367 -13.74 10.78 -2.34
C GLU A 367 -12.27 10.35 -2.26
N GLY A 368 -11.74 9.78 -3.34
CA GLY A 368 -10.38 9.24 -3.41
C GLY A 368 -9.26 10.25 -3.21
N LEU A 369 -9.52 11.55 -3.37
CA LEU A 369 -8.55 12.62 -3.05
C LEU A 369 -8.18 12.67 -1.56
N ASP A 370 -9.00 12.07 -0.70
CA ASP A 370 -8.84 12.02 0.75
C ASP A 370 -8.70 10.59 1.29
N ASP A 371 -8.48 9.60 0.42
CA ASP A 371 -8.25 8.20 0.81
C ASP A 371 -6.94 8.04 1.60
N CYS A 372 -6.81 7.00 2.43
CA CYS A 372 -5.54 6.73 3.11
C CYS A 372 -4.44 6.23 2.19
N GLU A 373 -4.77 5.70 1.02
CA GLU A 373 -3.77 5.15 0.09
C GLU A 373 -3.31 6.18 -0.94
N PRO A 374 -2.00 6.52 -1.01
CA PRO A 374 -1.47 7.45 -2.00
C PRO A 374 -1.70 7.02 -3.44
N THR A 375 -1.70 5.71 -3.74
CA THR A 375 -2.01 5.23 -5.10
C THR A 375 -3.45 5.56 -5.49
N VAL A 376 -4.40 5.44 -4.56
CA VAL A 376 -5.79 5.85 -4.76
C VAL A 376 -5.88 7.37 -4.93
N GLN A 377 -5.19 8.14 -4.09
CA GLN A 377 -5.12 9.61 -4.20
C GLN A 377 -4.52 10.06 -5.54
N GLN A 378 -3.48 9.39 -6.05
CA GLN A 378 -2.88 9.67 -7.36
C GLN A 378 -3.88 9.43 -8.50
N ARG A 379 -4.56 8.27 -8.50
CA ARG A 379 -5.62 7.96 -9.48
C ARG A 379 -6.77 8.97 -9.43
N ALA A 380 -7.17 9.37 -8.23
CA ALA A 380 -8.15 10.41 -8.00
C ALA A 380 -7.70 11.76 -8.58
N CYS A 381 -6.44 12.16 -8.35
CA CYS A 381 -5.88 13.37 -8.93
C CYS A 381 -5.98 13.39 -10.46
N GLU A 382 -5.63 12.28 -11.12
CA GLU A 382 -5.70 12.19 -12.58
C GLU A 382 -7.13 12.43 -13.12
N ALA A 383 -8.14 11.86 -12.46
CA ALA A 383 -9.47 11.70 -13.04
C ALA A 383 -10.59 12.53 -12.41
N ALA A 384 -10.39 13.12 -11.23
CA ALA A 384 -11.43 13.87 -10.54
C ALA A 384 -12.04 14.98 -11.43
N PRO A 385 -13.37 15.21 -11.31
CA PRO A 385 -14.08 16.20 -12.12
C PRO A 385 -13.60 17.62 -11.80
N ASP A 386 -13.61 18.49 -12.80
CA ASP A 386 -13.19 19.88 -12.64
C ASP A 386 -14.25 20.71 -11.89
N THR A 387 -14.12 20.74 -10.57
CA THR A 387 -14.95 21.57 -9.69
C THR A 387 -14.09 22.49 -8.83
N ALA A 388 -14.68 23.56 -8.29
CA ALA A 388 -13.98 24.47 -7.39
C ALA A 388 -13.43 23.76 -6.14
N ALA A 389 -14.18 22.79 -5.60
CA ALA A 389 -13.77 21.98 -4.45
C ALA A 389 -12.57 21.09 -4.81
N VAL A 390 -12.63 20.37 -5.93
CA VAL A 390 -11.51 19.53 -6.42
C VAL A 390 -10.27 20.37 -6.67
N ARG A 391 -10.38 21.53 -7.34
CA ARG A 391 -9.24 22.45 -7.53
C ARG A 391 -8.66 22.94 -6.21
N SER A 392 -9.48 23.13 -5.18
CA SER A 392 -8.99 23.51 -3.86
C SER A 392 -8.21 22.37 -3.22
N ARG A 393 -8.78 21.17 -3.21
CA ARG A 393 -8.12 20.02 -2.61
C ARG A 393 -6.82 19.64 -3.32
N LEU A 394 -6.80 19.69 -4.65
CA LEU A 394 -5.57 19.48 -5.43
C LEU A 394 -4.47 20.49 -5.04
N ARG A 395 -4.81 21.77 -4.80
CA ARG A 395 -3.84 22.77 -4.35
C ARG A 395 -3.26 22.44 -2.99
N GLU A 396 -4.07 21.95 -2.06
CA GLU A 396 -3.60 21.47 -0.76
C GLU A 396 -2.63 20.29 -0.94
N LEU A 397 -3.01 19.29 -1.75
CA LEU A 397 -2.21 18.10 -2.03
C LEU A 397 -0.87 18.41 -2.71
N THR A 398 -0.71 19.54 -3.41
CA THR A 398 0.60 19.88 -4.03
C THR A 398 1.73 20.13 -3.04
N ALA A 399 1.40 20.36 -1.77
CA ALA A 399 2.36 20.68 -0.73
C ALA A 399 2.02 20.03 0.62
N ASP A 400 1.12 19.04 0.62
CA ASP A 400 0.71 18.34 1.85
C ASP A 400 1.88 17.49 2.37
N PRO A 401 2.48 17.82 3.52
CA PRO A 401 3.64 17.09 4.01
C PRO A 401 3.31 15.64 4.44
N LEU A 402 2.02 15.30 4.58
CA LEU A 402 1.57 13.94 4.88
C LEU A 402 1.32 13.09 3.62
N ALA A 403 1.36 13.68 2.43
CA ALA A 403 1.14 12.98 1.17
C ALA A 403 2.17 13.37 0.08
N PRO A 404 3.49 13.30 0.37
CA PRO A 404 4.54 13.69 -0.59
C PRO A 404 4.49 12.92 -1.91
N GLU A 405 4.08 11.65 -1.89
CA GLU A 405 3.92 10.78 -3.06
C GLU A 405 2.86 11.30 -4.05
N VAL A 406 1.95 12.17 -3.60
CA VAL A 406 0.80 12.65 -4.37
C VAL A 406 1.06 14.02 -5.00
N HIS A 407 2.12 14.71 -4.58
CA HIS A 407 2.45 16.07 -5.04
C HIS A 407 2.52 16.16 -6.56
N GLU A 408 3.19 15.23 -7.22
CA GLU A 408 3.36 15.24 -8.67
C GLU A 408 2.03 15.05 -9.40
N ALA A 409 1.20 14.10 -8.96
CA ALA A 409 -0.11 13.84 -9.56
C ALA A 409 -1.04 15.05 -9.42
N ALA A 410 -1.07 15.67 -8.24
CA ALA A 410 -1.87 16.87 -7.98
C ALA A 410 -1.40 18.07 -8.82
N ASN A 411 -0.09 18.31 -8.90
CA ASN A 411 0.50 19.37 -9.72
C ASN A 411 0.19 19.17 -11.22
N THR A 412 0.36 17.95 -11.71
CA THR A 412 0.08 17.59 -13.10
C THR A 412 -1.38 17.85 -13.45
N LYS A 413 -2.31 17.44 -12.59
CA LYS A 413 -3.74 17.71 -12.77
C LYS A 413 -4.03 19.20 -12.82
N LEU A 414 -3.50 20.00 -11.90
CA LEU A 414 -3.72 21.45 -11.88
C LEU A 414 -3.19 22.13 -13.15
N GLN A 415 -2.04 21.70 -13.68
CA GLN A 415 -1.52 22.21 -14.95
C GLN A 415 -2.44 21.88 -16.12
N VAL A 416 -2.94 20.64 -16.22
CA VAL A 416 -3.92 20.23 -17.23
C VAL A 416 -5.19 21.08 -17.13
N LEU A 417 -5.72 21.28 -15.92
CA LEU A 417 -6.91 22.08 -15.65
C LEU A 417 -6.73 23.58 -15.92
N ALA A 418 -5.49 24.09 -15.96
CA ALA A 418 -5.19 25.47 -16.34
C ALA A 418 -5.16 25.69 -17.87
N ILE A 419 -4.91 24.63 -18.63
CA ILE A 419 -4.83 24.64 -20.11
C ILE A 419 -6.19 24.35 -20.77
N GLY A 420 -7.16 23.81 -20.02
CA GLY A 420 -8.52 23.50 -20.46
C GLY A 420 -9.24 24.66 -21.20
N PRO A 421 -10.20 24.35 -22.09
CA PRO A 421 -10.55 25.20 -23.22
C PRO A 421 -10.95 26.60 -22.78
N ARG A 422 -10.15 27.60 -23.16
CA ARG A 422 -10.55 29.01 -23.11
C ARG A 422 -11.89 29.13 -23.82
N ALA A 423 -12.93 29.49 -23.07
CA ALA A 423 -14.23 29.82 -23.62
C ALA A 423 -14.03 30.74 -24.83
N SER A 424 -14.40 30.24 -26.01
CA SER A 424 -14.45 31.00 -27.25
C SER A 424 -15.36 32.19 -27.00
N HIS A 425 -14.76 33.37 -26.80
CA HIS A 425 -15.50 34.62 -26.81
C HIS A 425 -16.22 34.72 -28.14
N PRO A 426 -17.55 34.92 -28.17
CA PRO A 426 -18.24 35.17 -29.42
C PRO A 426 -17.64 36.45 -30.01
N ARG A 427 -17.02 36.33 -31.19
CA ARG A 427 -16.64 37.49 -31.98
C ARG A 427 -17.92 38.29 -32.22
N SER A 428 -17.98 39.50 -31.66
CA SER A 428 -18.97 40.49 -32.04
C SER A 428 -18.87 40.68 -33.55
N VAL A 429 -19.93 40.30 -34.25
CA VAL A 429 -20.15 40.69 -35.64
C VAL A 429 -20.54 42.16 -35.59
N THR A 430 -19.69 42.99 -36.20
CA THR A 430 -20.04 44.36 -36.61
C THR A 430 -20.27 44.35 -38.10
#